data_AF-A0A954WSK7-F1
#
_entry.id   AF-A0A954WSK7-F1
#
_cell.length_a   1.000
_cell.length_b   1.000
_cell.length_c   1.000
_cell.angle_alpha   90.00
_cell.angle_beta   90.00
_cell.angle_gamma   90.00
#
_symmetry.space_group_name_H-M   'P 1'
#
loop_
_entity.id
_entity.type
_entity.pdbx_description
1 polymer ?
#
loop_
_entity_poly.entity_id
_entity_poly.type
_entity_poly.pdbx_seq_one_letter_code
_entity_poly.pdbx_strand_id
1 'polypeptide(L)'
;SSIHSKGNHGYGGIWGGSYVSFHHNLLAHHTSRNPRFNGARFEGNWDEHVDYRNNVIYNWGYESCYGAEANQKGDRRKPPIKHSTINMVANYYKSGPATRDGVEARIAKPSSRGDGDEGSWHVSENFVEGSVDVTKDNWHGIAGDSFKRLNEPWEAMPIDQQSSEEAYEAVLAHAGCSLPNRDSIDARIIEEVRTGTAKFGNNGIITTPKDVGGWPQLESEPPPADADEDGMPDEWEQAHGLNPNDAADGTKDRDGDGYTNVEEYINSIVTSGLSKNQPE
;
A
#
# COMPACT_ATOMS: atom_id res chain seq x y z
N SER A 1 -18.34 18.30 -0.16
CA SER A 1 -18.78 17.25 -1.11
C SER A 1 -17.73 17.15 -2.20
N SER A 2 -17.37 15.94 -2.63
CA SER A 2 -16.60 15.78 -3.86
C SER A 2 -17.45 16.30 -5.02
N ILE A 3 -17.14 17.51 -5.52
CA ILE A 3 -17.88 18.17 -6.61
C ILE A 3 -17.40 17.64 -7.97
N HIS A 4 -17.16 16.32 -8.05
CA HIS A 4 -16.61 15.74 -9.26
C HIS A 4 -17.75 15.36 -10.20
N SER A 5 -17.64 15.81 -11.45
CA SER A 5 -18.58 15.60 -12.55
C SER A 5 -18.99 14.14 -12.86
N LYS A 6 -18.32 13.12 -12.29
CA LYS A 6 -18.67 11.70 -12.52
C LYS A 6 -19.34 11.04 -11.31
N GLY A 7 -19.81 11.83 -10.33
CA GLY A 7 -20.51 11.35 -9.14
C GLY A 7 -19.59 11.06 -7.95
N ASN A 8 -20.09 10.29 -6.99
CA ASN A 8 -19.35 9.88 -5.79
C ASN A 8 -18.03 9.19 -6.20
N HIS A 9 -16.91 9.78 -5.82
CA HIS A 9 -15.57 9.27 -6.09
C HIS A 9 -14.83 9.05 -4.78
N GLY A 10 -14.54 7.79 -4.45
CA GLY A 10 -13.51 7.41 -3.48
C GLY A 10 -12.50 6.52 -4.20
N TYR A 11 -11.33 7.04 -4.54
CA TYR A 11 -10.28 6.27 -5.20
C TYR A 11 -9.09 6.11 -4.27
N GLY A 12 -8.55 4.89 -4.15
CA GLY A 12 -7.44 4.61 -3.24
C GLY A 12 -6.16 5.35 -3.68
N GLY A 13 -5.69 5.10 -4.90
CA GLY A 13 -4.52 5.82 -5.39
C GLY A 13 -4.04 5.42 -6.78
N ILE A 14 -3.15 6.23 -7.34
CA ILE A 14 -2.32 5.85 -8.49
C ILE A 14 -0.94 5.54 -7.94
N TRP A 15 -0.52 4.28 -8.05
CA TRP A 15 0.76 3.79 -7.53
C TRP A 15 1.67 3.41 -8.69
N GLY A 16 2.98 3.45 -8.48
CA GLY A 16 3.96 3.06 -9.48
C GLY A 16 5.28 3.79 -9.27
N GLY A 17 6.34 3.22 -9.83
CA GLY A 17 7.70 3.70 -9.67
C GLY A 17 8.67 2.73 -10.33
N SER A 18 9.95 3.07 -10.34
CA SER A 18 10.99 2.15 -10.79
C SER A 18 11.52 1.38 -9.62
N TYR A 19 11.44 0.05 -9.69
CA TYR A 19 11.94 -0.87 -8.68
C TYR A 19 11.41 -0.52 -7.27
N VAL A 20 10.09 -0.36 -7.17
CA VAL A 20 9.41 0.01 -5.93
C VAL A 20 8.64 -1.16 -5.36
N SER A 21 8.64 -1.27 -4.04
CA SER A 21 7.82 -2.24 -3.30
C SER A 21 6.72 -1.53 -2.52
N PHE A 22 5.50 -2.05 -2.61
CA PHE A 22 4.38 -1.67 -1.77
C PHE A 22 3.93 -2.94 -1.04
N HIS A 23 4.25 -3.02 0.25
CA HIS A 23 3.88 -4.16 1.09
C HIS A 23 3.22 -3.73 2.38
N HIS A 24 2.37 -4.62 2.91
CA HIS A 24 1.69 -4.45 4.19
C HIS A 24 0.82 -3.17 4.28
N ASN A 25 0.22 -2.78 3.16
CA ASN A 25 -0.71 -1.65 3.11
C ASN A 25 -2.17 -2.12 3.30
N LEU A 26 -3.00 -1.29 3.90
CA LEU A 26 -4.46 -1.45 3.92
C LEU A 26 -5.12 -0.46 2.95
N LEU A 27 -5.89 -0.97 1.97
CA LEU A 27 -6.75 -0.17 1.12
C LEU A 27 -8.21 -0.57 1.37
N ALA A 28 -8.96 0.28 2.07
CA ALA A 28 -10.33 0.00 2.48
C ALA A 28 -11.32 1.07 2.00
N HIS A 29 -12.49 0.62 1.55
CA HIS A 29 -13.64 1.48 1.22
C HIS A 29 -13.41 2.50 0.10
N HIS A 30 -12.80 2.07 -1.00
CA HIS A 30 -12.68 2.87 -2.22
C HIS A 30 -13.52 2.29 -3.35
N THR A 31 -14.22 3.12 -4.11
CA THR A 31 -14.99 2.67 -5.26
C THR A 31 -14.12 2.03 -6.35
N SER A 32 -12.85 2.46 -6.46
CA SER A 32 -11.87 1.92 -7.42
C SER A 32 -10.43 2.32 -7.06
N ARG A 33 -9.46 1.91 -7.88
CA ARG A 33 -8.03 2.24 -7.77
C ARG A 33 -7.42 1.77 -6.46
N ASN A 34 -7.44 0.45 -6.27
CA ASN A 34 -6.83 -0.22 -5.13
C ASN A 34 -5.65 -1.13 -5.53
N PRO A 35 -4.52 -0.60 -6.02
CA PRO A 35 -4.31 0.73 -6.62
C PRO A 35 -4.62 0.75 -8.13
N ARG A 36 -4.52 1.92 -8.78
CA ARG A 36 -4.25 1.96 -10.23
C ARG A 36 -2.74 2.00 -10.45
N PHE A 37 -2.17 1.03 -11.15
CA PHE A 37 -0.75 1.13 -11.55
C PHE A 37 -0.56 2.19 -12.64
N ASN A 38 0.47 3.01 -12.46
CA ASN A 38 0.60 4.29 -13.14
C ASN A 38 0.88 4.13 -14.63
N GLY A 39 1.73 3.17 -14.99
CA GLY A 39 2.30 3.04 -16.33
C GLY A 39 3.44 4.04 -16.53
N ALA A 40 4.38 4.10 -15.58
CA ALA A 40 5.64 4.84 -15.64
C ALA A 40 5.53 6.33 -16.09
N ARG A 41 5.14 7.26 -15.20
CA ARG A 41 4.83 8.66 -15.58
C ARG A 41 5.75 9.75 -15.05
N PHE A 42 6.76 9.43 -14.24
CA PHE A 42 7.64 10.44 -13.66
C PHE A 42 9.00 10.53 -14.37
N GLU A 43 9.63 11.70 -14.31
CA GLU A 43 10.81 12.07 -15.11
C GLU A 43 12.07 11.37 -14.59
N GLY A 44 12.98 10.95 -15.49
CA GLY A 44 14.35 10.57 -15.09
C GLY A 44 14.89 9.18 -15.44
N ASN A 45 14.16 8.35 -16.22
CA ASN A 45 14.54 7.00 -16.72
C ASN A 45 14.02 5.84 -15.86
N TRP A 46 12.80 5.33 -16.12
CA TRP A 46 12.15 4.38 -15.21
C TRP A 46 11.32 3.34 -15.97
N ASP A 47 11.83 2.12 -16.11
CA ASP A 47 10.95 0.97 -16.33
C ASP A 47 10.11 0.80 -15.06
N GLU A 48 8.79 0.73 -15.20
CA GLU A 48 7.92 0.54 -14.04
C GLU A 48 8.06 -0.91 -13.57
N HIS A 49 8.71 -1.08 -12.42
CA HIS A 49 8.84 -2.36 -11.74
C HIS A 49 8.21 -2.18 -10.39
N VAL A 50 7.02 -2.76 -10.22
CA VAL A 50 6.24 -2.64 -9.00
C VAL A 50 6.13 -4.01 -8.39
N ASP A 51 6.50 -4.09 -7.13
CA ASP A 51 6.32 -5.25 -6.29
C ASP A 51 5.18 -4.96 -5.31
N TYR A 52 4.02 -5.57 -5.54
CA TYR A 52 2.81 -5.34 -4.76
C TYR A 52 2.48 -6.63 -3.99
N ARG A 53 2.94 -6.71 -2.74
CA ARG A 53 2.81 -7.95 -1.96
C ARG A 53 2.34 -7.78 -0.53
N ASN A 54 1.68 -8.80 0.04
CA ASN A 54 1.20 -8.77 1.43
C ASN A 54 0.32 -7.56 1.78
N ASN A 55 -0.47 -7.03 0.84
CA ASN A 55 -1.42 -5.95 1.08
C ASN A 55 -2.82 -6.50 1.39
N VAL A 56 -3.64 -5.72 2.11
CA VAL A 56 -5.05 -6.02 2.36
C VAL A 56 -5.94 -5.05 1.59
N ILE A 57 -6.84 -5.60 0.78
CA ILE A 57 -7.77 -4.85 -0.05
C ILE A 57 -9.19 -5.19 0.38
N TYR A 58 -9.94 -4.18 0.83
CA TYR A 58 -11.28 -4.36 1.36
C TYR A 58 -12.31 -3.41 0.73
N ASN A 59 -13.49 -3.96 0.44
CA ASN A 59 -14.70 -3.20 0.12
C ASN A 59 -14.53 -2.25 -1.09
N TRP A 60 -13.88 -2.74 -2.15
CA TRP A 60 -13.81 -1.99 -3.39
C TRP A 60 -15.18 -1.89 -4.05
N GLY A 61 -15.45 -0.85 -4.83
CA GLY A 61 -16.74 -0.65 -5.49
C GLY A 61 -16.91 -1.49 -6.77
N TYR A 62 -16.49 -0.93 -7.90
CA TYR A 62 -16.68 -1.55 -9.22
C TYR A 62 -15.40 -2.12 -9.84
N GLU A 63 -14.25 -1.87 -9.22
CA GLU A 63 -12.95 -2.35 -9.69
C GLU A 63 -11.96 -2.33 -8.51
N SER A 64 -11.15 -3.36 -8.36
CA SER A 64 -10.06 -3.35 -7.37
C SER A 64 -8.84 -2.64 -7.96
N CYS A 65 -7.94 -3.39 -8.59
CA CYS A 65 -6.75 -2.88 -9.27
C CYS A 65 -6.91 -2.80 -10.79
N TYR A 66 -6.27 -1.83 -11.44
CA TYR A 66 -6.17 -1.74 -12.91
C TYR A 66 -4.98 -0.90 -13.38
N GLY A 67 -4.72 -0.85 -14.70
CA GLY A 67 -3.64 -0.03 -15.28
C GLY A 67 -2.45 -0.87 -15.75
N ALA A 68 -1.24 -0.36 -15.51
CA ALA A 68 0.03 -0.92 -16.00
C ALA A 68 0.12 -1.02 -17.53
N GLU A 69 -0.38 0.00 -18.24
CA GLU A 69 -0.12 0.12 -19.68
C GLU A 69 1.40 0.23 -19.93
N ALA A 70 1.95 -0.54 -20.88
CA ALA A 70 3.41 -0.63 -21.07
C ALA A 70 4.07 0.64 -21.62
N ASN A 71 3.36 1.40 -22.46
CA ASN A 71 3.86 2.65 -23.00
C ASN A 71 3.11 3.85 -22.38
N GLN A 72 3.46 5.07 -22.81
CA GLN A 72 2.65 6.25 -22.54
C GLN A 72 2.32 7.01 -23.83
N LYS A 73 1.03 7.23 -24.11
CA LYS A 73 0.58 8.07 -25.24
C LYS A 73 0.91 9.55 -24.96
N GLY A 74 1.64 10.19 -25.87
CA GLY A 74 2.09 11.57 -25.70
C GLY A 74 3.34 11.71 -24.82
N ASP A 75 4.06 10.60 -24.60
CA ASP A 75 5.36 10.62 -23.96
C ASP A 75 6.33 11.54 -24.72
N ARG A 76 6.84 12.56 -24.01
CA ARG A 76 7.80 13.53 -24.55
C ARG A 76 9.26 13.06 -24.35
N ARG A 77 9.49 11.93 -23.68
CA ARG A 77 10.81 11.36 -23.33
C ARG A 77 11.45 10.68 -24.55
N LYS A 78 12.79 10.63 -24.57
CA LYS A 78 13.61 10.00 -25.61
C LYS A 78 14.77 9.21 -24.97
N PRO A 79 14.76 7.85 -24.95
CA PRO A 79 13.71 6.97 -25.48
C PRO A 79 12.43 6.99 -24.62
N PRO A 80 11.27 6.59 -25.18
CA PRO A 80 10.05 6.41 -24.41
C PRO A 80 10.22 5.26 -23.41
N ILE A 81 9.42 5.27 -22.34
CA ILE A 81 9.34 4.11 -21.45
C ILE A 81 8.68 2.96 -22.19
N LYS A 82 9.23 1.76 -22.02
CA LYS A 82 8.84 0.60 -22.84
C LYS A 82 8.09 -0.48 -22.06
N HIS A 83 8.21 -0.54 -20.73
CA HIS A 83 7.69 -1.69 -19.97
C HIS A 83 7.16 -1.32 -18.57
N SER A 84 5.98 -1.86 -18.25
CA SER A 84 5.46 -2.00 -16.89
C SER A 84 5.50 -3.48 -16.52
N THR A 85 6.10 -3.80 -15.38
CA THR A 85 6.25 -5.15 -14.83
C THR A 85 5.76 -5.16 -13.40
N ILE A 86 4.72 -5.95 -13.13
CA ILE A 86 4.04 -5.98 -11.83
C ILE A 86 4.18 -7.37 -11.22
N ASN A 87 4.71 -7.45 -10.00
CA ASN A 87 4.49 -8.60 -9.12
C ASN A 87 3.26 -8.30 -8.27
N MET A 88 2.32 -9.24 -8.20
CA MET A 88 1.12 -9.16 -7.36
C MET A 88 1.03 -10.45 -6.55
N VAL A 89 1.62 -10.43 -5.36
CA VAL A 89 1.96 -11.65 -4.61
C VAL A 89 1.37 -11.63 -3.20
N ALA A 90 0.73 -12.71 -2.76
CA ALA A 90 0.33 -12.88 -1.36
C ALA A 90 -0.50 -11.74 -0.75
N ASN A 91 -1.34 -11.07 -1.56
CA ASN A 91 -2.27 -10.05 -1.07
C ASN A 91 -3.60 -10.70 -0.63
N TYR A 92 -4.29 -10.09 0.34
CA TYR A 92 -5.59 -10.52 0.83
C TYR A 92 -6.71 -9.63 0.29
N TYR A 93 -7.64 -10.20 -0.47
CA TYR A 93 -8.78 -9.50 -1.05
C TYR A 93 -10.08 -9.93 -0.36
N LYS A 94 -10.85 -8.94 0.12
CA LYS A 94 -12.16 -9.15 0.71
C LYS A 94 -13.19 -8.19 0.13
N SER A 95 -14.15 -8.72 -0.62
CA SER A 95 -15.30 -7.94 -1.06
C SER A 95 -16.13 -7.50 0.14
N GLY A 96 -16.78 -6.34 0.06
CA GLY A 96 -17.62 -5.81 1.13
C GLY A 96 -18.92 -5.21 0.60
N PRO A 97 -19.71 -4.53 1.46
CA PRO A 97 -21.02 -3.98 1.09
C PRO A 97 -21.04 -3.02 -0.12
N ALA A 98 -19.93 -2.37 -0.47
CA ALA A 98 -19.83 -1.51 -1.66
C ALA A 98 -19.50 -2.28 -2.94
N THR A 99 -19.00 -3.51 -2.82
CA THR A 99 -18.56 -4.32 -3.95
C THR A 99 -19.75 -4.73 -4.79
N ARG A 100 -19.69 -4.39 -6.07
CA ARG A 100 -20.76 -4.66 -7.03
C ARG A 100 -20.73 -6.12 -7.50
N ASP A 101 -21.89 -6.60 -7.89
CA ASP A 101 -22.06 -7.90 -8.52
C ASP A 101 -21.12 -8.08 -9.73
N GLY A 102 -20.43 -9.22 -9.78
CA GLY A 102 -19.52 -9.61 -10.86
C GLY A 102 -18.07 -9.10 -10.72
N VAL A 103 -17.72 -8.44 -9.60
CA VAL A 103 -16.34 -7.98 -9.33
C VAL A 103 -15.80 -8.40 -7.97
N GLU A 104 -16.53 -9.23 -7.23
CA GLU A 104 -16.24 -9.68 -5.86
C GLU A 104 -14.95 -10.50 -5.75
N ALA A 105 -14.62 -11.23 -6.82
CA ALA A 105 -13.41 -12.05 -6.87
C ALA A 105 -12.31 -11.46 -7.75
N ARG A 106 -12.42 -10.19 -8.15
CA ARG A 106 -11.49 -9.57 -9.09
C ARG A 106 -10.26 -9.02 -8.38
N ILE A 107 -9.10 -9.61 -8.69
CA ILE A 107 -7.79 -9.15 -8.25
C ILE A 107 -7.41 -7.88 -9.03
N ALA A 108 -7.41 -7.95 -10.37
CA ALA A 108 -7.08 -6.81 -11.22
C ALA A 108 -7.75 -6.87 -12.60
N LYS A 109 -7.79 -5.73 -13.26
CA LYS A 109 -8.12 -5.58 -14.68
C LYS A 109 -7.01 -4.81 -15.39
N PRO A 110 -5.97 -5.48 -15.89
CA PRO A 110 -4.92 -4.83 -16.67
C PRO A 110 -5.48 -4.02 -17.84
N SER A 111 -4.83 -2.90 -18.15
CA SER A 111 -5.23 -2.03 -19.25
C SER A 111 -4.16 -2.02 -20.35
N SER A 112 -4.59 -1.90 -21.60
CA SER A 112 -3.75 -1.52 -22.73
C SER A 112 -4.53 -0.56 -23.64
N ARG A 113 -3.84 0.15 -24.53
CA ARG A 113 -4.48 0.99 -25.58
C ARG A 113 -4.40 0.37 -26.98
N GLY A 114 -3.99 -0.89 -27.07
CA GLY A 114 -3.80 -1.65 -28.30
C GLY A 114 -2.56 -2.53 -28.26
N ASP A 115 -2.33 -3.23 -29.36
CA ASP A 115 -1.25 -4.19 -29.52
C ASP A 115 0.12 -3.59 -29.18
N GLY A 116 0.86 -4.26 -28.29
CA GLY A 116 2.19 -3.84 -27.85
C GLY A 116 2.19 -2.86 -26.67
N ASP A 117 1.02 -2.51 -26.13
CA ASP A 117 0.87 -1.67 -24.93
C ASP A 117 0.53 -2.47 -23.66
N GLU A 118 0.66 -3.79 -23.72
CA GLU A 118 0.38 -4.70 -22.62
C GLU A 118 1.55 -4.74 -21.63
N GLY A 119 1.27 -4.40 -20.37
CA GLY A 119 2.18 -4.63 -19.26
C GLY A 119 2.36 -6.12 -18.95
N SER A 120 3.46 -6.43 -18.27
CA SER A 120 3.82 -7.76 -17.80
C SER A 120 3.41 -7.94 -16.34
N TRP A 121 2.80 -9.08 -16.02
CA TRP A 121 2.25 -9.36 -14.70
C TRP A 121 2.66 -10.74 -14.23
N HIS A 122 3.17 -10.83 -13.00
CA HIS A 122 3.23 -12.05 -12.23
C HIS A 122 2.15 -11.96 -11.13
N VAL A 123 1.31 -13.00 -11.02
CA VAL A 123 0.20 -13.03 -10.06
C VAL A 123 0.18 -14.40 -9.38
N SER A 124 0.38 -14.43 -8.07
CA SER A 124 0.51 -15.67 -7.30
C SER A 124 0.17 -15.45 -5.82
N GLU A 125 -0.21 -16.53 -5.14
CA GLU A 125 -0.39 -16.58 -3.68
C GLU A 125 -1.44 -15.61 -3.09
N ASN A 126 -2.19 -14.89 -3.91
CA ASN A 126 -3.23 -13.99 -3.42
C ASN A 126 -4.42 -14.81 -2.91
N PHE A 127 -4.95 -14.42 -1.76
CA PHE A 127 -6.17 -14.98 -1.21
C PHE A 127 -7.36 -14.08 -1.52
N VAL A 128 -8.43 -14.66 -2.04
CA VAL A 128 -9.67 -13.95 -2.37
C VAL A 128 -10.80 -14.57 -1.56
N GLU A 129 -11.19 -13.89 -0.50
CA GLU A 129 -12.23 -14.37 0.43
C GLU A 129 -13.54 -14.61 -0.32
N GLY A 130 -14.12 -15.81 -0.13
CA GLY A 130 -15.34 -16.22 -0.82
C GLY A 130 -15.13 -16.79 -2.23
N SER A 131 -13.91 -16.83 -2.77
CA SER A 131 -13.60 -17.45 -4.06
C SER A 131 -12.50 -18.49 -3.97
N VAL A 132 -12.90 -19.76 -3.88
CA VAL A 132 -11.96 -20.91 -3.91
C VAL A 132 -11.23 -20.98 -5.25
N ASP A 133 -11.93 -20.72 -6.36
CA ASP A 133 -11.37 -20.85 -7.70
C ASP A 133 -10.28 -19.80 -7.97
N VAL A 134 -10.48 -18.55 -7.55
CA VAL A 134 -9.48 -17.48 -7.71
C VAL A 134 -8.35 -17.63 -6.69
N THR A 135 -8.62 -18.05 -5.46
CA THR A 135 -7.58 -18.31 -4.47
C THR A 135 -6.65 -19.45 -4.92
N LYS A 136 -7.21 -20.49 -5.56
CA LYS A 136 -6.42 -21.62 -6.08
C LYS A 136 -5.65 -21.28 -7.34
N ASP A 137 -6.23 -20.48 -8.24
CA ASP A 137 -5.58 -19.99 -9.46
C ASP A 137 -5.92 -18.51 -9.65
N ASN A 138 -4.99 -17.65 -9.23
CA ASN A 138 -5.19 -16.21 -9.25
C ASN A 138 -5.44 -15.64 -10.64
N TRP A 139 -5.06 -16.33 -11.72
CA TRP A 139 -5.33 -15.86 -13.07
C TRP A 139 -6.83 -15.82 -13.39
N HIS A 140 -7.68 -16.58 -12.68
CA HIS A 140 -9.13 -16.44 -12.77
C HIS A 140 -9.65 -15.10 -12.22
N GLY A 141 -8.88 -14.45 -11.34
CA GLY A 141 -9.19 -13.13 -10.79
C GLY A 141 -8.73 -11.96 -11.67
N ILE A 142 -8.04 -12.23 -12.78
CA ILE A 142 -7.54 -11.22 -13.72
C ILE A 142 -8.54 -11.08 -14.87
N ALA A 143 -9.15 -9.89 -14.98
CA ALA A 143 -10.14 -9.61 -16.01
C ALA A 143 -9.49 -9.09 -17.31
N GLY A 144 -10.03 -9.52 -18.45
CA GLY A 144 -9.53 -9.15 -19.79
C GLY A 144 -8.44 -10.09 -20.30
N ASP A 145 -7.79 -9.69 -21.39
CA ASP A 145 -6.74 -10.46 -22.10
C ASP A 145 -5.52 -9.59 -22.49
N SER A 146 -5.57 -8.30 -22.17
CA SER A 146 -4.60 -7.29 -22.62
C SER A 146 -3.41 -7.16 -21.66
N PHE A 147 -2.73 -8.27 -21.39
CA PHE A 147 -1.55 -8.35 -20.51
C PHE A 147 -0.62 -9.49 -20.93
N LYS A 148 0.65 -9.40 -20.53
CA LYS A 148 1.63 -10.48 -20.67
C LYS A 148 1.78 -11.20 -19.34
N ARG A 149 1.56 -12.52 -19.33
CA ARG A 149 1.76 -13.35 -18.14
C ARG A 149 3.24 -13.66 -17.95
N LEU A 150 3.72 -13.48 -16.73
CA LEU A 150 5.03 -13.91 -16.28
C LEU A 150 4.86 -15.13 -15.38
N ASN A 151 5.66 -16.17 -15.65
CA ASN A 151 5.64 -17.39 -14.84
C ASN A 151 6.28 -17.17 -13.46
N GLU A 152 7.25 -16.26 -13.38
CA GLU A 152 7.99 -15.93 -12.15
C GLU A 152 7.94 -14.42 -11.90
N PRO A 153 8.02 -13.98 -10.63
CA PRO A 153 8.13 -12.57 -10.32
C PRO A 153 9.45 -12.00 -10.84
N TRP A 154 9.48 -10.69 -11.10
CA TRP A 154 10.77 -10.00 -11.25
C TRP A 154 11.45 -9.90 -9.88
N GLU A 155 12.79 -9.84 -9.87
CA GLU A 155 13.60 -9.85 -8.65
C GLU A 155 13.52 -8.51 -7.91
N ALA A 156 12.51 -8.40 -7.04
CA ALA A 156 12.34 -7.27 -6.13
C ALA A 156 13.21 -7.41 -4.88
N MET A 157 13.42 -6.30 -4.15
CA MET A 157 14.08 -6.32 -2.85
C MET A 157 13.38 -7.35 -1.94
N PRO A 158 14.10 -8.34 -1.39
CA PRO A 158 13.50 -9.34 -0.53
C PRO A 158 12.88 -8.72 0.72
N ILE A 159 11.74 -9.27 1.15
CA ILE A 159 11.16 -9.03 2.46
C ILE A 159 10.83 -10.37 3.10
N ASP A 160 10.54 -10.38 4.40
CA ASP A 160 9.94 -11.52 5.08
C ASP A 160 8.50 -11.73 4.59
N GLN A 161 8.36 -12.37 3.43
CA GLN A 161 7.06 -12.62 2.80
C GLN A 161 6.23 -13.55 3.68
N GLN A 162 5.06 -13.06 4.05
CA GLN A 162 4.05 -13.80 4.79
C GLN A 162 3.08 -14.49 3.82
N SER A 163 2.36 -15.51 4.30
CA SER A 163 1.13 -15.92 3.60
C SER A 163 0.14 -14.75 3.57
N SER A 164 -0.79 -14.74 2.61
CA SER A 164 -1.83 -13.71 2.52
C SER A 164 -2.66 -13.57 3.80
N GLU A 165 -2.90 -14.66 4.52
CA GLU A 165 -3.66 -14.70 5.77
C GLU A 165 -2.84 -14.18 6.96
N GLU A 166 -1.54 -14.50 7.03
CA GLU A 166 -0.64 -13.89 8.03
C GLU A 166 -0.47 -12.39 7.80
N ALA A 167 -0.31 -11.99 6.53
CA ALA A 167 -0.28 -10.59 6.11
C ALA A 167 -1.57 -9.85 6.48
N TYR A 168 -2.72 -10.51 6.36
CA TYR A 168 -3.98 -9.93 6.80
C TYR A 168 -3.97 -9.55 8.29
N GLU A 169 -3.57 -10.47 9.17
CA GLU A 169 -3.51 -10.17 10.60
C GLU A 169 -2.43 -9.12 10.93
N ALA A 170 -1.26 -9.18 10.29
CA ALA A 170 -0.19 -8.20 10.48
C ALA A 170 -0.63 -6.78 10.06
N VAL A 171 -1.24 -6.64 8.88
CA VAL A 171 -1.76 -5.36 8.39
C VAL A 171 -2.86 -4.84 9.31
N LEU A 172 -3.79 -5.70 9.75
CA LEU A 172 -4.86 -5.28 10.66
C LEU A 172 -4.33 -4.90 12.04
N ALA A 173 -3.20 -5.43 12.48
CA ALA A 173 -2.58 -5.02 13.74
C ALA A 173 -1.88 -3.66 13.64
N HIS A 174 -1.23 -3.35 12.52
CA HIS A 174 -0.27 -2.23 12.46
C HIS A 174 -0.63 -1.08 11.51
N ALA A 175 -1.50 -1.27 10.52
CA ALA A 175 -1.82 -0.23 9.55
C ALA A 175 -2.44 1.03 10.19
N GLY A 176 -2.14 2.19 9.61
CA GLY A 176 -2.60 3.50 10.08
C GLY A 176 -1.75 4.07 11.21
N CYS A 177 -2.19 5.18 11.79
CA CYS A 177 -1.53 5.80 12.93
C CYS A 177 -1.89 5.02 14.20
N SER A 178 -1.12 3.96 14.47
CA SER A 178 -1.46 2.95 15.48
C SER A 178 -0.83 3.21 16.85
N LEU A 179 0.14 4.12 16.97
CA LEU A 179 0.83 4.43 18.21
C LEU A 179 0.39 5.76 18.85
N PRO A 180 0.26 5.81 20.19
CA PRO A 180 0.22 4.67 21.12
C PRO A 180 -1.09 3.86 21.00
N ASN A 181 -2.13 4.45 20.42
CA ASN A 181 -3.41 3.82 20.14
C ASN A 181 -3.99 4.40 18.85
N ARG A 182 -4.75 3.58 18.12
CA ARG A 182 -5.55 4.06 16.98
C ARG A 182 -6.60 5.06 17.41
N ASP A 183 -6.83 6.05 16.57
CA ASP A 183 -7.99 6.92 16.71
C ASP A 183 -9.31 6.19 16.37
N SER A 184 -10.44 6.86 16.63
CA SER A 184 -11.77 6.29 16.39
C SER A 184 -12.08 5.96 14.92
N ILE A 185 -11.42 6.62 13.96
CA ILE A 185 -11.57 6.38 12.53
C ILE A 185 -10.78 5.13 12.14
N ASP A 186 -9.51 5.04 12.52
CA ASP A 186 -8.67 3.89 12.22
C ASP A 186 -9.22 2.62 12.87
N ALA A 187 -9.60 2.69 14.16
CA ALA A 187 -10.21 1.56 14.87
C ALA A 187 -11.49 1.08 14.16
N ARG A 188 -12.32 2.00 13.66
CA ARG A 188 -13.53 1.66 12.91
C ARG A 188 -13.22 0.98 11.59
N ILE A 189 -12.28 1.52 10.80
CA ILE A 189 -11.93 0.94 9.49
C ILE A 189 -11.44 -0.50 9.68
N ILE A 190 -10.62 -0.73 10.71
CA ILE A 190 -10.09 -2.07 11.01
C ILE A 190 -11.19 -3.03 11.43
N GLU A 191 -12.13 -2.59 12.28
CA GLU A 191 -13.28 -3.41 12.67
C GLU A 191 -14.19 -3.72 11.48
N GLU A 192 -14.40 -2.76 10.58
CA GLU A 192 -15.17 -2.93 9.34
C GLU A 192 -14.50 -3.96 8.41
N VAL A 193 -13.17 -3.92 8.25
CA VAL A 193 -12.39 -4.92 7.50
C VAL A 193 -12.48 -6.30 8.14
N ARG A 194 -12.35 -6.37 9.48
CA ARG A 194 -12.41 -7.61 10.26
C ARG A 194 -13.77 -8.28 10.12
N THR A 195 -14.84 -7.52 10.32
CA THR A 195 -16.22 -8.02 10.32
C THR A 195 -16.86 -8.11 8.95
N GLY A 196 -16.23 -7.57 7.89
CA GLY A 196 -16.84 -7.52 6.56
C GLY A 196 -18.05 -6.58 6.50
N THR A 197 -18.04 -5.53 7.33
CA THR A 197 -19.13 -4.53 7.40
C THR A 197 -18.68 -3.17 6.87
N ALA A 198 -19.63 -2.26 6.67
CA ALA A 198 -19.34 -0.87 6.32
C ALA A 198 -20.45 0.03 6.89
N LYS A 199 -20.15 0.78 7.96
CA LYS A 199 -21.18 1.44 8.77
C LYS A 199 -21.65 2.77 8.20
N PHE A 200 -20.75 3.52 7.58
CA PHE A 200 -20.97 4.91 7.21
C PHE A 200 -20.87 5.15 5.70
N GLY A 201 -21.25 6.36 5.27
CA GLY A 201 -21.31 6.72 3.85
C GLY A 201 -22.28 5.84 3.07
N ASN A 202 -22.02 5.69 1.78
CA ASN A 202 -22.75 4.75 0.93
C ASN A 202 -21.99 3.42 0.90
N ASN A 203 -22.33 2.51 1.83
CA ASN A 203 -21.68 1.21 2.00
C ASN A 203 -20.16 1.32 2.26
N GLY A 204 -19.75 2.30 3.08
CA GLY A 204 -18.34 2.60 3.38
C GLY A 204 -17.75 3.70 2.50
N ILE A 205 -18.34 4.00 1.34
CA ILE A 205 -17.84 5.05 0.46
C ILE A 205 -18.28 6.41 0.99
N ILE A 206 -17.33 7.14 1.57
CA ILE A 206 -17.55 8.49 2.11
C ILE A 206 -17.35 9.56 1.01
N THR A 207 -18.15 10.62 1.06
CA THR A 207 -18.12 11.77 0.15
C THR A 207 -17.69 13.05 0.87
N THR A 208 -17.96 13.13 2.18
CA THR A 208 -17.52 14.23 3.04
C THR A 208 -17.07 13.70 4.40
N PRO A 209 -16.20 14.44 5.13
CA PRO A 209 -15.87 14.07 6.50
C PRO A 209 -17.09 13.92 7.40
N LYS A 210 -18.17 14.68 7.15
CA LYS A 210 -19.42 14.60 7.93
C LYS A 210 -20.11 13.23 7.84
N ASP A 211 -19.85 12.45 6.78
CA ASP A 211 -20.46 11.14 6.58
C ASP A 211 -20.00 10.14 7.66
N VAL A 212 -18.87 10.43 8.32
CA VAL A 212 -18.29 9.67 9.44
C VAL A 212 -18.22 10.48 10.75
N GLY A 213 -18.95 11.59 10.84
CA GLY A 213 -19.00 12.43 12.05
C GLY A 213 -18.06 13.64 12.05
N GLY A 214 -17.24 13.83 11.00
CA GLY A 214 -16.30 14.94 10.88
C GLY A 214 -14.86 14.55 11.22
N TRP A 215 -14.00 15.55 11.35
CA TRP A 215 -12.63 15.35 11.82
C TRP A 215 -12.64 15.13 13.32
N PRO A 216 -12.03 14.05 13.84
CA PRO A 216 -11.93 13.85 15.28
C PRO A 216 -10.98 14.91 15.86
N GLN A 217 -11.19 15.23 17.13
CA GLN A 217 -10.16 15.90 17.90
C GLN A 217 -9.08 14.87 18.22
N LEU A 218 -7.86 15.12 17.75
CA LEU A 218 -6.70 14.28 18.06
C LEU A 218 -6.03 14.83 19.32
N GLU A 219 -5.93 13.98 20.34
CA GLU A 219 -5.19 14.31 21.56
C GLU A 219 -3.71 13.96 21.35
N SER A 220 -2.83 14.84 21.78
CA SER A 220 -1.37 14.67 21.69
C SER A 220 -0.73 14.84 23.06
N GLU A 221 0.25 14.00 23.37
CA GLU A 221 1.14 14.21 24.52
C GLU A 221 2.29 15.17 24.14
N PRO A 222 2.94 15.82 25.12
CA PRO A 222 4.18 16.56 24.84
C PRO A 222 5.20 15.63 24.16
N PRO A 223 5.84 16.06 23.06
CA PRO A 223 6.88 15.26 22.45
C PRO A 223 8.07 15.09 23.43
N PRO A 224 8.84 13.99 23.30
CA PRO A 224 10.12 13.87 24.00
C PRO A 224 11.04 15.07 23.74
N ALA A 225 11.95 15.35 24.68
CA ALA A 225 12.97 16.37 24.47
C ALA A 225 13.93 15.94 23.35
N ASP A 226 14.23 16.87 22.45
CA ASP A 226 15.15 16.78 21.32
C ASP A 226 15.87 18.14 21.28
N ALA A 227 17.05 18.20 21.89
CA ALA A 227 17.72 19.46 22.24
C ALA A 227 18.45 20.10 21.04
N ASP A 228 18.79 19.34 20.00
CA ASP A 228 19.41 19.84 18.78
C ASP A 228 18.49 19.79 17.53
N GLU A 229 17.26 19.31 17.70
CA GLU A 229 16.18 19.30 16.71
C GLU A 229 16.48 18.43 15.48
N ASP A 230 17.18 17.32 15.68
CA ASP A 230 17.57 16.41 14.60
C ASP A 230 16.56 15.27 14.34
N GLY A 231 15.51 15.21 15.15
CA GLY A 231 14.41 14.25 15.03
C GLY A 231 14.57 13.01 15.91
N MET A 232 15.61 12.94 16.74
CA MET A 232 15.82 11.89 17.74
C MET A 232 15.68 12.44 19.17
N PRO A 233 15.06 11.72 20.11
CA PRO A 233 14.99 12.15 21.50
C PRO A 233 16.34 12.06 22.22
N ASP A 234 16.62 13.04 23.10
CA ASP A 234 17.85 13.10 23.91
C ASP A 234 18.13 11.79 24.66
N GLU A 235 17.08 11.15 25.19
CA GLU A 235 17.20 9.88 25.93
C GLU A 235 17.55 8.71 25.02
N TRP A 236 17.03 8.69 23.79
CA TRP A 236 17.34 7.66 22.80
C TRP A 236 18.78 7.82 22.33
N GLU A 237 19.20 9.05 22.02
CA GLU A 237 20.57 9.35 21.61
C GLU A 237 21.59 8.92 22.66
N GLN A 238 21.37 9.30 23.93
CA GLN A 238 22.23 8.89 25.04
C GLN A 238 22.30 7.36 25.19
N ALA A 239 21.17 6.67 25.03
CA ALA A 239 21.11 5.22 25.13
C ALA A 239 21.91 4.52 24.01
N HIS A 240 22.13 5.19 22.88
CA HIS A 240 22.86 4.65 21.74
C HIS A 240 24.21 5.36 21.49
N GLY A 241 24.73 6.10 22.48
CA GLY A 241 26.06 6.69 22.44
C GLY A 241 26.22 7.90 21.52
N LEU A 242 25.12 8.57 21.17
CA LEU A 242 25.11 9.83 20.42
C LEU A 242 25.16 11.05 21.36
N ASN A 243 25.29 12.23 20.78
CA ASN A 243 25.36 13.48 21.51
C ASN A 243 24.09 14.31 21.27
N PRO A 244 23.22 14.50 22.29
CA PRO A 244 21.98 15.29 22.19
C PRO A 244 22.12 16.78 21.90
N ASN A 245 23.31 17.23 21.50
CA ASN A 245 23.62 18.61 21.18
C ASN A 245 24.42 18.70 19.86
N ASP A 246 24.48 17.63 19.07
CA ASP A 246 25.13 17.56 17.74
C ASP A 246 24.18 17.01 16.67
N ALA A 247 23.30 17.86 16.16
CA ALA A 247 22.35 17.52 15.08
C ALA A 247 22.99 16.98 13.79
N ALA A 248 24.32 17.07 13.64
CA ALA A 248 25.01 16.46 12.53
C ALA A 248 25.11 14.93 12.66
N ASP A 249 24.92 14.36 13.86
CA ASP A 249 24.99 12.92 14.08
C ASP A 249 23.71 12.15 13.66
N GLY A 250 22.52 12.77 13.65
CA GLY A 250 21.31 12.15 13.13
C GLY A 250 21.41 11.63 11.70
N THR A 251 22.19 12.30 10.84
CA THR A 251 22.43 11.86 9.45
C THR A 251 23.63 10.93 9.27
N LYS A 252 24.35 10.63 10.35
CA LYS A 252 25.46 9.66 10.32
C LYS A 252 24.91 8.25 10.43
N ASP A 253 25.71 7.32 9.94
CA ASP A 253 25.52 5.88 10.08
C ASP A 253 26.59 5.39 11.06
N ARG A 254 26.20 5.12 12.31
CA ARG A 254 27.14 4.88 13.41
C ARG A 254 27.70 3.46 13.45
N ASP A 255 27.00 2.50 12.85
CA ASP A 255 27.34 1.07 12.82
C ASP A 255 27.69 0.57 11.41
N GLY A 256 27.44 1.37 10.37
CA GLY A 256 27.89 1.14 9.01
C GLY A 256 27.00 0.20 8.21
N ASP A 257 25.74 0.03 8.62
CA ASP A 257 24.79 -0.90 7.99
C ASP A 257 24.01 -0.27 6.82
N GLY A 258 24.14 1.05 6.62
CA GLY A 258 23.48 1.81 5.57
C GLY A 258 22.26 2.61 6.03
N TYR A 259 21.84 2.53 7.30
CA TYR A 259 20.80 3.36 7.89
C TYR A 259 21.41 4.52 8.69
N THR A 260 20.78 5.69 8.56
CA THR A 260 21.12 6.83 9.40
C THR A 260 20.56 6.65 10.81
N ASN A 261 21.18 7.30 11.80
CA ASN A 261 20.70 7.25 13.18
C ASN A 261 19.22 7.67 13.32
N VAL A 262 18.77 8.66 12.53
CA VAL A 262 17.36 9.07 12.53
C VAL A 262 16.43 8.00 11.93
N GLU A 263 16.88 7.25 10.91
CA GLU A 263 16.12 6.12 10.37
C GLU A 263 16.02 4.97 11.38
N GLU A 264 17.12 4.66 12.08
CA GLU A 264 17.15 3.71 13.19
C GLU A 264 16.15 4.08 14.30
N TYR A 265 16.14 5.36 14.71
CA TYR A 265 15.16 5.84 15.68
C TYR A 265 13.72 5.65 15.18
N ILE A 266 13.41 6.07 13.96
CA ILE A 266 12.07 5.95 13.35
C ILE A 266 11.66 4.47 13.20
N ASN A 267 12.58 3.54 12.98
CA ASN A 267 12.28 2.11 12.95
C ASN A 267 12.04 1.54 14.37
N SER A 268 12.76 2.08 15.37
CA SER A 268 12.66 1.64 16.77
C SER A 268 11.32 2.00 17.44
N ILE A 269 10.67 3.10 17.06
CA ILE A 269 9.39 3.50 17.66
C ILE A 269 8.26 2.52 17.33
N VAL A 270 8.34 1.85 16.17
CA VAL A 270 7.33 0.87 15.70
C VAL A 270 7.54 -0.51 16.35
N THR A 271 8.77 -0.85 16.73
CA THR A 271 9.16 -2.17 17.25
C THR A 271 8.95 -2.37 18.75
N SER A 272 8.53 -1.34 19.50
CA SER A 272 8.12 -1.52 20.91
C SER A 272 6.93 -2.47 21.10
N GLY A 273 6.24 -2.87 20.01
CA GLY A 273 5.23 -3.94 19.97
C GLY A 273 5.49 -5.09 18.99
N LEU A 274 6.63 -5.12 18.30
CA LEU A 274 7.00 -6.16 17.33
C LEU A 274 8.30 -6.85 17.79
N SER A 275 8.25 -8.17 17.98
CA SER A 275 9.41 -8.95 18.39
C SER A 275 10.59 -8.76 17.44
N LYS A 276 11.79 -8.62 18.01
CA LYS A 276 13.14 -8.57 17.41
C LYS A 276 13.48 -9.71 16.44
N ASN A 277 12.74 -9.84 15.33
CA ASN A 277 12.97 -10.86 14.31
C ASN A 277 13.18 -10.25 12.93
N GLN A 278 13.78 -9.06 12.84
CA GLN A 278 14.48 -8.67 11.63
C GLN A 278 15.96 -9.00 11.86
N PRO A 279 16.62 -9.72 10.93
CA PRO A 279 18.04 -10.02 11.07
C PRO A 279 18.85 -8.73 11.05
N GLU A 280 19.78 -8.61 12.02
CA GLU A 280 20.93 -7.70 12.00
C GLU A 280 21.80 -7.93 10.75
#